data_AF-A0A811SJY5-F1
#
_entry.id   AF-A0A811SJY5-F1
#
_cell.length_a   1.000
_cell.length_b   1.000
_cell.length_c   1.000
_cell.angle_alpha   90.00
_cell.angle_beta   90.00
_cell.angle_gamma   90.00
#
_symmetry.space_group_name_H-M   'P 1'
#
loop_
_entity.id
_entity.type
_entity.pdbx_description
1 polymer ?
#
loop_
_entity_poly.entity_id
_entity_poly.type
_entity_poly.pdbx_seq_one_letter_code
_entity_poly.pdbx_strand_id
1 'polypeptide(L)'
;MATTAPLLSPQHARPAHLPRRLPPPLHLASHLDVPAKRMRLRRAPPPCTAKFGKFDASDAPAEAKEAEAAADGGVAQPVEEDDSCLPSDLEGAIRQSGKASSDFVNSGGLRAIAELLIPQLEFLNEEGAQAELWALSKIFLDTLVQETGQKVTAIFPDAGAAALLKYQWKDAQFKCASLSDRKPVDPEDEVAVMIIPDHQMLEAVERIASQLSDDPIRPLVMWNPRLVSGDVGVGFNVRNLRRNFLSTFTTVYSMRPLPTGAVFRCFPGQWKVFYDDPNRPNRYLLARELTSRPDATDIERIFGGVDEQSEEAPSLMNNVMGVFSSVSRFMRIISK
;
A
#
# COMPACT_ATOMS: atom_id res chain seq x y z
N MET A 1 52.05 -16.53 86.69
CA MET A 1 50.70 -15.94 86.64
C MET A 1 49.99 -16.60 85.46
N ALA A 2 49.34 -17.74 85.70
CA ALA A 2 47.93 -17.89 86.06
C ALA A 2 47.00 -17.63 84.85
N THR A 3 46.54 -18.68 84.15
CA THR A 3 45.16 -19.27 84.16
C THR A 3 44.19 -18.40 83.35
N THR A 4 43.36 -18.84 82.39
CA THR A 4 42.39 -19.96 82.41
C THR A 4 41.71 -20.08 81.01
N ALA A 5 41.50 -21.31 80.52
CA ALA A 5 40.49 -21.69 79.50
C ALA A 5 39.20 -22.17 80.24
N PRO A 6 38.00 -22.46 79.65
CA PRO A 6 37.81 -23.51 78.61
C PRO A 6 36.56 -23.42 77.66
N LEU A 7 36.60 -24.32 76.65
CA LEU A 7 35.56 -25.10 75.92
C LEU A 7 34.04 -24.82 76.07
N LEU A 8 33.30 -24.91 74.93
CA LEU A 8 32.32 -25.98 74.63
C LEU A 8 31.58 -25.78 73.28
N SER A 9 31.39 -26.88 72.53
CA SER A 9 30.49 -27.03 71.37
C SER A 9 29.01 -27.12 71.79
N PRO A 10 28.04 -26.96 70.85
CA PRO A 10 27.30 -28.15 70.41
C PRO A 10 26.85 -28.16 68.93
N GLN A 11 26.39 -29.35 68.52
CA GLN A 11 25.98 -29.82 67.19
C GLN A 11 24.54 -29.40 66.78
N HIS A 12 24.17 -29.74 65.53
CA HIS A 12 22.83 -29.84 64.87
C HIS A 12 22.50 -28.65 63.95
N ALA A 13 21.94 -28.79 62.73
CA ALA A 13 21.41 -29.92 61.96
C ALA A 13 21.39 -29.58 60.45
N ARG A 14 21.42 -30.59 59.59
CA ARG A 14 21.06 -30.52 58.16
C ARG A 14 19.55 -30.31 58.00
N PRO A 15 19.08 -29.58 56.98
CA PRO A 15 17.80 -29.87 56.34
C PRO A 15 17.99 -30.65 55.04
N ALA A 16 17.10 -31.61 54.86
CA ALA A 16 17.05 -32.59 53.80
C ALA A 16 16.57 -32.01 52.46
N HIS A 17 17.00 -32.67 51.38
CA HIS A 17 16.42 -32.58 50.05
C HIS A 17 14.91 -32.92 50.11
N LEU A 18 14.06 -31.98 49.69
CA LEU A 18 12.67 -32.23 49.35
C LEU A 18 12.53 -32.26 47.82
N PRO A 19 11.90 -33.31 47.23
CA PRO A 19 11.69 -33.38 45.80
C PRO A 19 10.49 -32.50 45.41
N ARG A 20 10.70 -31.53 44.51
CA ARG A 20 9.58 -30.84 43.86
C ARG A 20 8.94 -31.76 42.82
N ARG A 21 7.77 -32.30 43.16
CA ARG A 21 6.85 -32.99 42.26
C ARG A 21 6.42 -32.04 41.12
N LEU A 22 6.58 -32.49 39.89
CA LEU A 22 5.93 -31.95 38.70
C LEU A 22 4.42 -32.27 38.74
N PRO A 23 3.52 -31.35 38.37
CA PRO A 23 2.11 -31.67 38.18
C PRO A 23 1.89 -32.44 36.86
N PRO A 24 0.96 -33.41 36.83
CA PRO A 24 0.61 -34.14 35.61
C PRO A 24 -0.30 -33.31 34.68
N PRO A 25 -0.34 -33.63 33.37
CA PRO A 25 -1.17 -32.92 32.40
C PRO A 25 -2.65 -33.27 32.57
N LEU A 26 -3.51 -32.25 32.48
CA LEU A 26 -4.96 -32.41 32.44
C LEU A 26 -5.37 -32.94 31.06
N HIS A 27 -5.77 -34.21 31.02
CA HIS A 27 -6.56 -34.76 29.92
C HIS A 27 -8.01 -34.31 30.08
N LEU A 28 -8.48 -33.43 29.20
CA LEU A 28 -9.91 -33.18 29.03
C LEU A 28 -10.40 -34.00 27.83
N ALA A 29 -10.98 -35.16 28.13
CA ALA A 29 -11.78 -35.91 27.18
C ALA A 29 -13.10 -35.15 26.95
N SER A 30 -13.42 -34.87 25.70
CA SER A 30 -14.77 -34.51 25.28
C SER A 30 -15.17 -35.42 24.12
N HIS A 31 -16.03 -36.38 24.45
CA HIS A 31 -16.86 -37.12 23.50
C HIS A 31 -18.13 -36.32 23.25
N LEU A 32 -18.33 -35.88 22.01
CA LEU A 32 -19.66 -35.66 21.43
C LEU A 32 -19.61 -36.03 19.94
N ASP A 33 -20.08 -37.23 19.65
CA ASP A 33 -20.58 -37.66 18.34
C ASP A 33 -21.87 -36.89 18.01
N VAL A 34 -21.98 -36.28 16.81
CA VAL A 34 -23.12 -36.37 15.86
C VAL A 34 -22.72 -35.73 14.49
N PRO A 35 -23.47 -35.90 13.38
CA PRO A 35 -23.30 -36.89 12.34
C PRO A 35 -22.68 -36.34 11.02
N ALA A 36 -22.16 -37.25 10.21
CA ALA A 36 -21.71 -37.00 8.84
C ALA A 36 -22.85 -36.50 7.92
N LYS A 37 -22.84 -35.21 7.57
CA LYS A 37 -23.58 -34.67 6.42
C LYS A 37 -22.66 -34.69 5.19
N ARG A 38 -22.92 -35.63 4.27
CA ARG A 38 -22.42 -35.60 2.89
C ARG A 38 -22.82 -34.26 2.24
N MET A 39 -21.89 -33.32 2.14
CA MET A 39 -22.04 -32.20 1.19
C MET A 39 -21.77 -32.73 -0.21
N ARG A 40 -22.79 -32.69 -1.06
CA ARG A 40 -22.66 -32.89 -2.50
C ARG A 40 -21.78 -31.77 -3.05
N LEU A 41 -20.71 -32.11 -3.77
CA LEU A 41 -19.97 -31.16 -4.61
C LEU A 41 -20.96 -30.43 -5.52
N ARG A 42 -21.17 -29.13 -5.27
CA ARG A 42 -21.78 -28.23 -6.25
C ARG A 42 -20.70 -27.86 -7.26
N ARG A 43 -20.93 -28.29 -8.50
CA ARG A 43 -20.22 -27.89 -9.72
C ARG A 43 -20.05 -26.36 -9.74
N ALA A 44 -18.83 -25.90 -10.01
CA ALA A 44 -18.56 -24.49 -10.28
C ALA A 44 -19.42 -24.00 -11.47
N PRO A 45 -20.00 -22.80 -11.41
CA PRO A 45 -20.62 -22.19 -12.58
C PRO A 45 -19.53 -21.79 -13.59
N PRO A 46 -19.79 -21.92 -14.91
CA PRO A 46 -18.85 -21.49 -15.94
C PRO A 46 -18.64 -19.97 -15.89
N PRO A 47 -17.49 -19.46 -16.35
CA PRO A 47 -17.21 -18.02 -16.39
C PRO A 47 -18.26 -17.31 -17.24
N CYS A 48 -18.91 -16.30 -16.64
CA CYS A 48 -19.80 -15.38 -17.32
C CYS A 48 -19.00 -14.57 -18.36
N THR A 49 -19.06 -15.00 -19.61
CA THR A 49 -18.70 -14.19 -20.76
C THR A 49 -19.79 -13.14 -20.96
N ALA A 50 -19.42 -11.87 -20.90
CA ALA A 50 -20.32 -10.77 -21.23
C ALA A 50 -20.74 -10.91 -22.71
N LYS A 51 -22.05 -10.95 -22.93
CA LYS A 51 -22.69 -11.10 -24.23
C LYS A 51 -22.47 -9.84 -25.06
N PHE A 52 -21.65 -9.94 -26.11
CA PHE A 52 -21.84 -9.07 -27.28
C PHE A 52 -23.18 -9.46 -27.93
N GLY A 53 -24.04 -8.47 -28.14
CA GLY A 53 -25.30 -8.65 -28.84
C GLY A 53 -25.06 -9.20 -30.24
N LYS A 54 -25.70 -10.32 -30.56
CA LYS A 54 -25.98 -10.69 -31.94
C LYS A 54 -26.92 -9.62 -32.49
N PHE A 55 -26.45 -8.88 -33.48
CA PHE A 55 -27.34 -8.16 -34.39
C PHE A 55 -27.73 -9.17 -35.47
N ASP A 56 -29.03 -9.46 -35.57
CA ASP A 56 -29.57 -10.35 -36.59
C ASP A 56 -29.37 -9.73 -37.98
N ALA A 57 -28.84 -10.57 -38.87
CA ALA A 57 -28.87 -10.36 -40.29
C ALA A 57 -30.28 -10.68 -40.81
N SER A 58 -30.93 -9.71 -41.46
CA SER A 58 -31.71 -9.85 -42.70
C SER A 58 -32.61 -8.62 -42.87
N ASP A 59 -32.24 -7.72 -43.78
CA ASP A 59 -33.01 -7.54 -45.02
C ASP A 59 -32.30 -6.51 -45.91
N ALA A 60 -31.99 -6.95 -47.13
CA ALA A 60 -31.70 -6.07 -48.26
C ALA A 60 -33.03 -5.67 -48.93
N PRO A 61 -33.06 -4.58 -49.71
CA PRO A 61 -32.66 -4.75 -51.10
C PRO A 61 -31.75 -3.64 -51.65
N ALA A 62 -31.14 -4.00 -52.77
CA ALA A 62 -30.16 -3.27 -53.55
C ALA A 62 -30.65 -1.91 -54.08
N GLU A 63 -29.72 -0.95 -54.19
CA GLU A 63 -29.43 -0.28 -55.45
C GLU A 63 -28.04 0.37 -55.41
N ALA A 64 -27.33 0.26 -56.53
CA ALA A 64 -25.93 0.61 -56.71
C ALA A 64 -25.72 2.12 -56.88
N LYS A 65 -24.56 2.61 -56.43
CA LYS A 65 -23.69 3.51 -57.23
C LYS A 65 -22.34 3.69 -56.55
N GLU A 66 -21.30 3.29 -57.28
CA GLU A 66 -19.91 3.65 -57.08
C GLU A 66 -19.74 5.16 -57.22
N ALA A 67 -18.97 5.76 -56.31
CA ALA A 67 -18.27 7.01 -56.56
C ALA A 67 -17.02 7.04 -55.68
N GLU A 68 -15.87 6.92 -56.34
CA GLU A 68 -14.55 7.25 -55.79
C GLU A 68 -14.55 8.70 -55.29
N ALA A 69 -14.04 8.92 -54.08
CA ALA A 69 -13.52 10.23 -53.67
C ALA A 69 -12.38 10.04 -52.66
N ALA A 70 -11.19 10.25 -53.20
CA ALA A 70 -9.98 10.81 -52.60
C ALA A 70 -9.64 10.45 -51.14
N ALA A 71 -8.51 9.77 -51.01
CA ALA A 71 -7.71 9.71 -49.81
C ALA A 71 -7.47 11.10 -49.23
N ASP A 72 -7.92 11.31 -47.99
CA ASP A 72 -7.24 12.18 -47.05
C ASP A 72 -6.76 11.31 -45.90
N GLY A 73 -5.56 10.77 -46.07
CA GLY A 73 -4.82 10.06 -45.04
C GLY A 73 -4.28 11.05 -44.03
N GLY A 74 -5.18 11.70 -43.29
CA GLY A 74 -4.83 12.35 -42.03
C GLY A 74 -4.50 11.27 -41.02
N VAL A 75 -3.22 10.90 -40.92
CA VAL A 75 -2.71 10.18 -39.75
C VAL A 75 -2.93 11.11 -38.57
N ALA A 76 -4.06 10.95 -37.88
CA ALA A 76 -4.28 11.54 -36.58
C ALA A 76 -3.18 10.98 -35.68
N GLN A 77 -2.14 11.79 -35.45
CA GLN A 77 -1.23 11.56 -34.35
C GLN A 77 -2.11 11.43 -33.10
N PRO A 78 -1.97 10.38 -32.28
CA PRO A 78 -2.69 10.31 -31.03
C PRO A 78 -2.28 11.57 -30.26
N VAL A 79 -3.25 12.44 -29.99
CA VAL A 79 -3.05 13.56 -29.10
C VAL A 79 -2.69 12.92 -27.77
N GLU A 80 -1.42 12.98 -27.37
CA GLU A 80 -1.02 12.44 -26.07
C GLU A 80 -1.86 13.16 -25.03
N GLU A 81 -2.68 12.37 -24.34
CA GLU A 81 -3.64 12.91 -23.40
C GLU A 81 -2.87 13.25 -22.12
N ASP A 82 -3.07 14.47 -21.60
CA ASP A 82 -2.30 15.01 -20.47
C ASP A 82 -2.35 14.14 -19.19
N ASP A 83 -3.35 13.27 -19.09
CA ASP A 83 -3.58 12.35 -17.97
C ASP A 83 -3.13 10.90 -18.22
N SER A 84 -2.49 10.61 -19.35
CA SER A 84 -2.01 9.27 -19.72
C SER A 84 -1.04 8.66 -18.70
N CYS A 85 -0.43 9.46 -17.83
CA CYS A 85 0.42 9.00 -16.75
C CYS A 85 -0.35 8.46 -15.53
N LEU A 86 -1.66 8.68 -15.43
CA LEU A 86 -2.48 8.18 -14.33
C LEU A 86 -2.82 6.70 -14.54
N PRO A 87 -2.87 5.89 -13.47
CA PRO A 87 -3.23 4.49 -13.57
C PRO A 87 -4.72 4.32 -13.93
N SER A 88 -5.02 3.29 -14.71
CA SER A 88 -6.39 2.97 -15.14
C SER A 88 -7.23 2.32 -14.03
N ASP A 89 -6.61 1.59 -13.12
CA ASP A 89 -7.26 0.78 -12.08
C ASP A 89 -6.41 0.71 -10.79
N LEU A 90 -6.91 0.04 -9.75
CA LEU A 90 -6.17 -0.14 -8.49
C LEU A 90 -4.88 -0.94 -8.71
N GLU A 91 -4.99 -2.08 -9.38
CA GLU A 91 -3.83 -2.94 -9.63
C GLU A 91 -2.76 -2.23 -10.45
N GLY A 92 -3.15 -1.45 -11.47
CA GLY A 92 -2.28 -0.60 -12.26
C GLY A 92 -1.59 0.47 -11.42
N ALA A 93 -2.30 1.09 -10.48
CA ALA A 93 -1.69 2.01 -9.52
C ALA A 93 -0.65 1.30 -8.63
N ILE A 94 -0.93 0.08 -8.19
CA ILE A 94 0.01 -0.72 -7.40
C ILE A 94 1.25 -1.09 -8.24
N ARG A 95 1.07 -1.58 -9.47
CA ARG A 95 2.18 -1.89 -10.39
C ARG A 95 3.02 -0.66 -10.69
N GLN A 96 2.38 0.47 -10.99
CA GLN A 96 3.07 1.74 -11.22
C GLN A 96 3.86 2.18 -10.00
N SER A 97 3.31 2.00 -8.78
CA SER A 97 4.03 2.29 -7.54
C SER A 97 5.25 1.39 -7.31
N GLY A 98 5.15 0.10 -7.69
CA GLY A 98 6.25 -0.86 -7.66
C GLY A 98 7.37 -0.44 -8.62
N LYS A 99 7.01 -0.09 -9.85
CA LYS A 99 7.94 0.39 -10.87
C LYS A 99 8.62 1.71 -10.50
N ALA A 100 7.87 2.68 -9.98
CA ALA A 100 8.45 3.95 -9.52
C ALA A 100 9.45 3.72 -8.36
N SER A 101 9.18 2.73 -7.51
CA SER A 101 10.07 2.35 -6.41
C SER A 101 11.32 1.64 -6.92
N SER A 102 11.21 0.73 -7.89
CA SER A 102 12.36 0.07 -8.51
C SER A 102 13.25 1.05 -9.27
N ASP A 103 12.66 1.97 -10.04
CA ASP A 103 13.40 2.99 -10.78
C ASP A 103 14.21 3.88 -9.82
N PHE A 104 13.62 4.24 -8.67
CA PHE A 104 14.32 5.00 -7.64
C PHE A 104 15.47 4.20 -7.01
N VAL A 105 15.24 2.95 -6.64
CA VAL A 105 16.30 2.07 -6.08
C VAL A 105 17.43 1.86 -7.09
N ASN A 106 17.10 1.56 -8.35
CA ASN A 106 18.07 1.38 -9.43
C ASN A 106 18.88 2.65 -9.73
N SER A 107 18.33 3.83 -9.45
CA SER A 107 19.05 5.11 -9.53
C SER A 107 20.00 5.37 -8.35
N GLY A 108 20.11 4.44 -7.39
CA GLY A 108 20.91 4.57 -6.17
C GLY A 108 20.15 5.20 -4.99
N GLY A 109 18.83 5.33 -5.09
CA GLY A 109 17.98 5.84 -4.02
C GLY A 109 17.91 4.89 -2.82
N LEU A 110 18.05 5.44 -1.60
CA LEU A 110 18.17 4.64 -0.38
C LEU A 110 16.90 4.54 0.46
N ARG A 111 16.06 5.57 0.49
CA ARG A 111 14.87 5.63 1.35
C ARG A 111 13.68 6.14 0.55
N ALA A 112 12.71 5.26 0.32
CA ALA A 112 11.55 5.54 -0.51
C ALA A 112 10.22 5.34 0.23
N ILE A 113 9.23 6.16 -0.11
CA ILE A 113 7.83 5.95 0.27
C ILE A 113 6.99 5.88 -0.99
N ALA A 114 6.25 4.79 -1.15
CA ALA A 114 5.17 4.67 -2.12
C ALA A 114 3.85 4.67 -1.36
N GLU A 115 3.02 5.69 -1.51
CA GLU A 115 1.77 5.86 -0.76
C GLU A 115 0.56 5.95 -1.71
N LEU A 116 -0.54 5.32 -1.33
CA LEU A 116 -1.79 5.39 -2.07
C LEU A 116 -2.85 5.93 -1.12
N LEU A 117 -3.07 7.23 -1.19
CA LEU A 117 -4.02 7.98 -0.38
C LEU A 117 -5.42 7.93 -1.01
N ILE A 118 -5.83 6.71 -1.38
CA ILE A 118 -7.13 6.42 -1.99
C ILE A 118 -8.03 5.78 -0.93
N PRO A 119 -9.33 6.13 -0.87
CA PRO A 119 -10.18 5.64 0.21
C PRO A 119 -10.36 4.11 0.20
N GLN A 120 -10.33 3.45 -0.97
CA GLN A 120 -10.44 1.99 -1.05
C GLN A 120 -9.37 1.28 -0.22
N LEU A 121 -8.12 1.73 -0.33
CA LEU A 121 -7.02 1.13 0.42
C LEU A 121 -7.08 1.45 1.91
N GLU A 122 -7.79 2.52 2.30
CA GLU A 122 -8.08 2.83 3.70
C GLU A 122 -9.09 1.84 4.28
N PHE A 123 -10.17 1.54 3.56
CA PHE A 123 -11.15 0.52 3.93
C PHE A 123 -10.57 -0.90 3.95
N LEU A 124 -9.58 -1.21 3.09
CA LEU A 124 -8.93 -2.53 3.10
C LEU A 124 -8.12 -2.81 4.38
N ASN A 125 -7.89 -1.80 5.22
CA ASN A 125 -7.26 -1.99 6.54
C ASN A 125 -8.27 -2.39 7.63
N GLU A 126 -9.58 -2.45 7.32
CA GLU A 126 -10.63 -2.88 8.24
C GLU A 126 -10.73 -4.43 8.33
N GLU A 127 -11.34 -4.91 9.41
CA GLU A 127 -11.49 -6.34 9.70
C GLU A 127 -12.32 -7.03 8.59
N GLY A 128 -11.72 -8.02 7.92
CA GLY A 128 -12.34 -8.78 6.82
C GLY A 128 -11.78 -8.50 5.42
N ALA A 129 -11.05 -7.41 5.22
CA ALA A 129 -10.49 -7.03 3.92
C ALA A 129 -8.97 -7.28 3.78
N GLN A 130 -8.34 -7.80 4.83
CA GLN A 130 -6.89 -8.05 4.91
C GLN A 130 -6.35 -8.94 3.77
N ALA A 131 -7.13 -9.93 3.32
CA ALA A 131 -6.69 -10.84 2.25
C ALA A 131 -6.46 -10.10 0.92
N GLU A 132 -7.32 -9.13 0.61
CA GLU A 132 -7.19 -8.31 -0.59
C GLU A 132 -6.00 -7.36 -0.47
N LEU A 133 -5.82 -6.74 0.70
CA LEU A 133 -4.65 -5.91 1.00
C LEU A 133 -3.32 -6.67 0.80
N TRP A 134 -3.27 -7.92 1.24
CA TRP A 134 -2.11 -8.80 1.04
C TRP A 134 -1.93 -9.19 -0.44
N ALA A 135 -3.01 -9.44 -1.17
CA ALA A 135 -2.92 -9.69 -2.61
C ALA A 135 -2.32 -8.48 -3.35
N LEU A 136 -2.75 -7.26 -3.01
CA LEU A 136 -2.20 -6.02 -3.57
C LEU A 136 -0.73 -5.82 -3.16
N SER A 137 -0.36 -6.07 -1.91
CA SER A 137 1.05 -5.96 -1.48
C SER A 137 1.95 -6.96 -2.21
N LYS A 138 1.45 -8.17 -2.54
CA LYS A 138 2.17 -9.12 -3.38
C LYS A 138 2.40 -8.57 -4.80
N ILE A 139 1.41 -7.93 -5.41
CA ILE A 139 1.58 -7.30 -6.75
C ILE A 139 2.70 -6.25 -6.71
N PHE A 140 2.72 -5.41 -5.68
CA PHE A 140 3.79 -4.43 -5.48
C PHE A 140 5.16 -5.10 -5.38
N LEU A 141 5.28 -6.11 -4.51
CA LEU A 141 6.53 -6.83 -4.26
C LEU A 141 7.02 -7.58 -5.49
N ASP A 142 6.14 -8.30 -6.18
CA ASP A 142 6.49 -9.03 -7.42
C ASP A 142 6.98 -8.06 -8.50
N THR A 143 6.31 -6.91 -8.66
CA THR A 143 6.74 -5.86 -9.61
C THR A 143 8.13 -5.33 -9.24
N LEU A 144 8.35 -5.03 -7.96
CA LEU A 144 9.63 -4.50 -7.48
C LEU A 144 10.77 -5.51 -7.67
N VAL A 145 10.55 -6.80 -7.35
CA VAL A 145 11.52 -7.86 -7.59
C VAL A 145 11.83 -8.00 -9.08
N GLN A 146 10.80 -8.00 -9.94
CA GLN A 146 10.97 -8.16 -11.37
C GLN A 146 11.76 -7.01 -12.01
N GLU A 147 11.48 -5.76 -11.61
CA GLU A 147 12.08 -4.56 -12.19
C GLU A 147 13.48 -4.24 -11.60
N THR A 148 13.75 -4.62 -10.35
CA THR A 148 15.09 -4.46 -9.74
C THR A 148 16.03 -5.63 -10.04
N GLY A 149 15.49 -6.85 -10.13
CA GLY A 149 16.30 -8.08 -10.18
C GLY A 149 17.07 -8.36 -8.88
N GLN A 150 16.74 -7.67 -7.78
CA GLN A 150 17.46 -7.73 -6.51
C GLN A 150 16.77 -8.69 -5.51
N LYS A 151 17.53 -9.14 -4.51
CA LYS A 151 16.99 -9.93 -3.39
C LYS A 151 16.21 -9.04 -2.43
N VAL A 152 14.89 -9.17 -2.47
CA VAL A 152 13.95 -8.37 -1.66
C VAL A 152 13.53 -9.13 -0.41
N THR A 153 13.53 -8.43 0.73
CA THR A 153 12.89 -8.86 1.97
C THR A 153 11.69 -7.98 2.29
N ALA A 154 10.50 -8.59 2.23
CA ALA A 154 9.24 -7.99 2.63
C ALA A 154 9.04 -8.14 4.15
N ILE A 155 8.91 -7.02 4.85
CA ILE A 155 8.75 -6.91 6.29
C ILE A 155 7.30 -6.55 6.58
N PHE A 156 6.56 -7.50 7.14
CA PHE A 156 5.13 -7.38 7.46
C PHE A 156 4.92 -6.84 8.89
N PRO A 157 3.71 -6.34 9.20
CA PRO A 157 3.38 -5.73 10.49
C PRO A 157 3.75 -6.57 11.72
N ASP A 158 3.45 -7.86 11.67
CA ASP A 158 3.64 -8.78 12.78
C ASP A 158 4.06 -10.18 12.31
N ALA A 159 4.51 -11.00 13.27
CA ALA A 159 5.00 -12.35 13.00
C ALA A 159 3.91 -13.31 12.50
N GLY A 160 2.64 -13.10 12.88
CA GLY A 160 1.49 -13.86 12.41
C GLY A 160 1.22 -13.61 10.94
N ALA A 161 1.15 -12.34 10.53
CA ALA A 161 1.02 -11.96 9.12
C ALA A 161 2.19 -12.52 8.28
N ALA A 162 3.43 -12.32 8.74
CA ALA A 162 4.61 -12.82 8.03
C ALA A 162 4.59 -14.35 7.84
N ALA A 163 4.26 -15.10 8.90
CA ALA A 163 4.19 -16.56 8.85
C ALA A 163 3.06 -17.07 7.95
N LEU A 164 1.88 -16.43 8.02
CA LEU A 164 0.74 -16.75 7.18
C LEU A 164 1.07 -16.58 5.70
N LEU A 165 1.61 -15.41 5.33
CA LEU A 165 1.91 -15.07 3.94
C LEU A 165 3.07 -15.91 3.40
N LYS A 166 4.08 -16.20 4.22
CA LYS A 166 5.15 -17.16 3.87
C LYS A 166 4.60 -18.55 3.55
N TYR A 167 3.56 -19.00 4.27
CA TYR A 167 2.92 -20.28 4.00
C TYR A 167 2.06 -20.25 2.72
N GLN A 168 1.36 -19.14 2.48
CA GLN A 168 0.46 -18.97 1.34
C GLN A 168 1.22 -18.75 0.01
N TRP A 169 2.28 -17.94 0.02
CA TRP A 169 3.01 -17.52 -1.18
C TRP A 169 4.29 -18.34 -1.39
N LYS A 170 4.12 -19.61 -1.72
CA LYS A 170 5.25 -20.54 -1.95
C LYS A 170 6.04 -20.24 -3.22
N ASP A 171 5.45 -19.47 -4.13
CA ASP A 171 6.00 -19.00 -5.40
C ASP A 171 6.70 -17.64 -5.29
N ALA A 172 6.64 -16.98 -4.11
CA ALA A 172 7.23 -15.67 -3.90
C ALA A 172 8.74 -15.67 -4.17
N GLN A 173 9.19 -14.69 -4.96
CA GLN A 173 10.60 -14.45 -5.26
C GLN A 173 11.27 -13.50 -4.25
N PHE A 174 10.61 -13.28 -3.11
CA PHE A 174 11.06 -12.43 -2.01
C PHE A 174 10.93 -13.17 -0.68
N LYS A 175 11.68 -12.75 0.32
CA LYS A 175 11.61 -13.28 1.68
C LYS A 175 10.53 -12.55 2.48
N CYS A 176 9.77 -13.28 3.29
CA CYS A 176 8.86 -12.70 4.28
C CYS A 176 9.52 -12.65 5.67
N ALA A 177 9.51 -11.47 6.29
CA ALA A 177 9.98 -11.18 7.65
C ALA A 177 8.96 -10.30 8.39
N SER A 178 9.21 -9.99 9.66
CA SER A 178 8.31 -9.21 10.51
C SER A 178 8.99 -7.98 11.11
N LEU A 179 8.23 -6.90 11.34
CA LEU A 179 8.70 -5.74 12.12
C LEU A 179 9.02 -6.13 13.58
N SER A 180 8.41 -7.22 14.07
CA SER A 180 8.71 -7.79 15.39
C SER A 180 10.07 -8.48 15.44
N ASP A 181 10.69 -8.78 14.30
CA ASP A 181 12.00 -9.44 14.26
C ASP A 181 13.11 -8.47 14.69
N ARG A 182 14.06 -8.97 15.47
CA ARG A 182 15.23 -8.18 15.91
C ARG A 182 16.12 -7.77 14.73
N LYS A 183 16.23 -8.63 13.72
CA LYS A 183 17.01 -8.41 12.51
C LYS A 183 16.29 -9.08 11.32
N PRO A 184 15.27 -8.43 10.73
CA PRO A 184 14.45 -9.03 9.68
C PRO A 184 15.21 -9.23 8.36
N VAL A 185 16.27 -8.44 8.14
CA VAL A 185 17.04 -8.39 6.90
C VAL A 185 18.40 -9.05 7.10
N ASP A 186 18.70 -10.03 6.25
CA ASP A 186 19.93 -10.82 6.27
C ASP A 186 21.06 -10.12 5.49
N PRO A 187 22.33 -10.53 5.69
CA PRO A 187 23.46 -9.95 4.98
C PRO A 187 23.34 -9.99 3.45
N GLU A 188 22.78 -11.07 2.91
CA GLU A 188 22.57 -11.31 1.48
C GLU A 188 21.36 -10.60 0.86
N ASP A 189 20.49 -10.00 1.68
CA ASP A 189 19.34 -9.24 1.21
C ASP A 189 19.82 -7.87 0.72
N GLU A 190 19.29 -7.42 -0.42
CA GLU A 190 19.71 -6.20 -1.10
C GLU A 190 18.73 -5.05 -0.89
N VAL A 191 17.42 -5.35 -0.84
CA VAL A 191 16.36 -4.34 -0.62
C VAL A 191 15.42 -4.80 0.47
N ALA A 192 15.07 -3.88 1.37
CA ALA A 192 14.04 -4.09 2.37
C ALA A 192 12.76 -3.34 1.98
N VAL A 193 11.61 -3.98 2.14
CA VAL A 193 10.30 -3.36 1.92
C VAL A 193 9.44 -3.51 3.16
N MET A 194 9.04 -2.42 3.80
CA MET A 194 8.06 -2.45 4.88
C MET A 194 6.65 -2.30 4.30
N ILE A 195 5.78 -3.26 4.62
CA ILE A 195 4.41 -3.32 4.12
C ILE A 195 3.47 -2.72 5.18
N ILE A 196 2.82 -1.60 4.81
CA ILE A 196 1.81 -0.87 5.60
C ILE A 196 2.19 -0.60 7.07
N PRO A 197 3.44 -0.18 7.41
CA PRO A 197 3.78 0.09 8.79
C PRO A 197 2.91 1.24 9.34
N ASP A 198 2.42 1.10 10.56
CA ASP A 198 1.52 2.05 11.21
C ASP A 198 2.17 2.76 12.40
N HIS A 199 1.43 3.71 12.98
CA HIS A 199 1.89 4.50 14.11
C HIS A 199 2.23 3.69 15.37
N GLN A 200 1.62 2.52 15.58
CA GLN A 200 1.91 1.65 16.73
C GLN A 200 3.27 0.96 16.55
N MET A 201 3.67 0.75 15.30
CA MET A 201 4.92 0.10 14.93
C MET A 201 6.09 1.08 14.74
N LEU A 202 5.91 2.37 15.07
CA LEU A 202 6.89 3.41 14.78
C LEU A 202 8.29 3.12 15.33
N GLU A 203 8.39 2.65 16.57
CA GLU A 203 9.68 2.33 17.20
C GLU A 203 10.43 1.22 16.43
N ALA A 204 9.72 0.18 15.99
CA ALA A 204 10.30 -0.90 15.19
C ALA A 204 10.76 -0.39 13.81
N VAL A 205 9.97 0.48 13.19
CA VAL A 205 10.27 1.09 11.88
C VAL A 205 11.54 1.95 11.96
N GLU A 206 11.63 2.84 12.95
CA GLU A 206 12.83 3.69 13.16
C GLU A 206 14.08 2.86 13.44
N ARG A 207 13.94 1.82 14.28
CA ARG A 207 15.03 0.89 14.59
C ARG A 207 15.53 0.17 13.35
N ILE A 208 14.64 -0.43 12.56
CA ILE A 208 15.03 -1.19 11.36
C ILE A 208 15.58 -0.25 10.29
N ALA A 209 14.98 0.92 10.08
CA ALA A 209 15.50 1.92 9.14
C ALA A 209 16.91 2.38 9.51
N SER A 210 17.21 2.52 10.81
CA SER A 210 18.56 2.81 11.30
C SER A 210 19.52 1.67 10.99
N GLN A 211 19.16 0.42 11.30
CA GLN A 211 19.98 -0.77 11.01
C GLN A 211 20.31 -0.93 9.52
N LEU A 212 19.38 -0.57 8.63
CA LEU A 212 19.57 -0.67 7.17
C LEU A 212 20.44 0.47 6.62
N SER A 213 20.69 1.51 7.41
CA SER A 213 21.59 2.60 7.05
C SER A 213 23.01 2.40 7.55
N ASP A 214 23.25 1.33 8.31
CA ASP A 214 24.59 0.89 8.71
C ASP A 214 25.25 0.06 7.58
N ASP A 215 26.57 -0.06 7.60
CA ASP A 215 27.35 -0.75 6.57
C ASP A 215 27.09 -2.28 6.55
N PRO A 216 26.73 -2.89 5.39
CA PRO A 216 26.42 -2.26 4.11
C PRO A 216 25.02 -1.65 4.06
N ILE A 217 24.94 -0.44 3.52
CA ILE A 217 23.70 0.33 3.37
C ILE A 217 22.77 -0.41 2.41
N ARG A 218 21.52 -0.64 2.84
CA ARG A 218 20.47 -1.29 2.05
C ARG A 218 19.32 -0.33 1.79
N PRO A 219 18.87 -0.18 0.53
CA PRO A 219 17.64 0.55 0.23
C PRO A 219 16.44 0.04 1.03
N LEU A 220 15.67 0.97 1.56
CA LEU A 220 14.42 0.74 2.29
C LEU A 220 13.27 1.43 1.57
N VAL A 221 12.25 0.64 1.20
CA VAL A 221 10.99 1.13 0.66
C VAL A 221 9.88 0.92 1.69
N MET A 222 9.11 1.95 2.01
CA MET A 222 7.86 1.79 2.77
C MET A 222 6.69 1.87 1.80
N TRP A 223 5.92 0.79 1.71
CA TRP A 223 4.70 0.75 0.92
C TRP A 223 3.49 1.06 1.81
N ASN A 224 2.79 2.11 1.44
CA ASN A 224 1.62 2.71 2.08
C ASN A 224 1.72 2.86 3.62
N PRO A 225 2.75 3.56 4.15
CA PRO A 225 2.93 3.75 5.59
C PRO A 225 1.86 4.67 6.21
N ARG A 226 1.39 4.32 7.41
CA ARG A 226 0.43 5.08 8.25
C ARG A 226 1.02 5.42 9.63
N LEU A 227 2.22 6.01 9.62
CA LEU A 227 3.04 6.28 10.82
C LEU A 227 2.54 7.43 11.71
N VAL A 228 1.51 8.16 11.27
CA VAL A 228 0.86 9.22 12.06
C VAL A 228 -0.56 8.78 12.35
N SER A 229 -0.94 8.73 13.63
CA SER A 229 -2.33 8.46 14.04
C SER A 229 -3.23 9.63 13.63
N GLY A 230 -4.42 9.33 13.10
CA GLY A 230 -5.44 10.34 12.80
C GLY A 230 -6.06 10.97 14.06
N ASP A 231 -6.07 10.22 15.16
CA ASP A 231 -6.74 10.61 16.41
C ASP A 231 -5.83 11.40 17.36
N VAL A 232 -4.52 11.17 17.28
CA VAL A 232 -3.52 11.88 18.08
C VAL A 232 -3.04 13.07 17.26
N GLY A 233 -3.56 14.26 17.57
CA GLY A 233 -3.34 15.50 16.81
C GLY A 233 -1.86 15.88 16.56
N VAL A 234 -1.67 17.06 15.94
CA VAL A 234 -0.40 17.60 15.41
C VAL A 234 0.62 18.02 16.49
N GLY A 235 0.80 17.19 17.51
CA GLY A 235 1.68 17.40 18.66
C GLY A 235 3.16 17.39 18.31
N PHE A 236 3.99 17.63 19.32
CA PHE A 236 5.45 17.68 19.19
C PHE A 236 6.02 16.39 18.56
N ASN A 237 5.51 15.22 18.96
CA ASN A 237 5.99 13.93 18.45
C ASN A 237 5.75 13.76 16.94
N VAL A 238 4.59 14.16 16.41
CA VAL A 238 4.29 14.09 14.98
C VAL A 238 5.17 15.05 14.18
N ARG A 239 5.40 16.27 14.71
CA ARG A 239 6.31 17.24 14.08
C ARG A 239 7.75 16.73 14.06
N ASN A 240 8.20 16.11 15.15
CA ASN A 240 9.51 15.49 15.26
C ASN A 240 9.67 14.33 14.27
N LEU A 241 8.69 13.42 14.22
CA LEU A 241 8.63 12.31 13.26
C LEU A 241 8.74 12.80 11.81
N ARG A 242 7.94 13.81 11.44
CA ARG A 242 7.98 14.39 10.09
C ARG A 242 9.33 15.02 9.78
N ARG A 243 9.91 15.77 10.73
CA ARG A 243 11.14 16.54 10.51
C ARG A 243 12.41 15.68 10.52
N ASN A 244 12.48 14.67 11.36
CA ASN A 244 13.73 13.94 11.63
C ASN A 244 13.74 12.54 11.02
N PHE A 245 12.59 11.95 10.74
CA PHE A 245 12.49 10.60 10.18
C PHE A 245 11.90 10.63 8.77
N LEU A 246 10.65 11.08 8.59
CA LEU A 246 9.98 11.03 7.29
C LEU A 246 10.64 11.94 6.24
N SER A 247 11.26 13.05 6.66
CA SER A 247 12.03 13.93 5.78
C SER A 247 13.24 13.25 5.12
N THR A 248 13.71 12.13 5.68
CA THR A 248 14.82 11.34 5.12
C THR A 248 14.37 10.41 3.99
N PHE A 249 13.06 10.27 3.77
CA PHE A 249 12.50 9.46 2.71
C PHE A 249 12.07 10.32 1.53
N THR A 250 12.30 9.82 0.32
CA THR A 250 11.75 10.39 -0.90
C THR A 250 10.40 9.74 -1.19
N THR A 251 9.33 10.52 -1.34
CA THR A 251 8.07 9.97 -1.83
C THR A 251 8.19 9.68 -3.32
N VAL A 252 8.37 8.40 -3.67
CA VAL A 252 8.58 7.93 -5.05
C VAL A 252 7.28 7.74 -5.80
N TYR A 253 6.19 7.48 -5.08
CA TYR A 253 4.85 7.37 -5.64
C TYR A 253 3.83 7.94 -4.65
N SER A 254 2.89 8.74 -5.13
CA SER A 254 1.75 9.23 -4.36
C SER A 254 0.55 9.38 -5.28
N MET A 255 -0.58 8.81 -4.88
CA MET A 255 -1.86 9.07 -5.54
C MET A 255 -2.86 9.52 -4.50
N ARG A 256 -3.34 10.76 -4.63
CA ARG A 256 -4.32 11.36 -3.72
C ARG A 256 -5.45 12.02 -4.51
N PRO A 257 -6.61 11.36 -4.62
CA PRO A 257 -7.81 11.98 -5.15
C PRO A 257 -8.27 13.13 -4.26
N LEU A 258 -8.79 14.18 -4.89
CA LEU A 258 -9.38 15.35 -4.26
C LEU A 258 -10.82 15.52 -4.78
N PRO A 259 -11.67 16.32 -4.11
CA PRO A 259 -13.05 16.53 -4.57
C PRO A 259 -13.23 17.13 -5.97
N THR A 260 -12.19 17.79 -6.50
CA THR A 260 -12.22 18.51 -7.79
C THR A 260 -11.05 18.11 -8.69
N GLY A 261 -10.38 16.98 -8.41
CA GLY A 261 -9.16 16.62 -9.11
C GLY A 261 -8.30 15.60 -8.38
N ALA A 262 -6.99 15.63 -8.58
CA ALA A 262 -6.05 14.73 -7.91
C ALA A 262 -4.65 15.36 -7.75
N VAL A 263 -3.92 14.92 -6.73
CA VAL A 263 -2.47 15.13 -6.61
C VAL A 263 -1.79 13.80 -6.88
N PHE A 264 -0.84 13.82 -7.79
CA PHE A 264 -0.15 12.63 -8.26
C PHE A 264 1.37 12.83 -8.25
N ARG A 265 2.09 11.75 -7.97
CA ARG A 265 3.53 11.67 -8.06
C ARG A 265 3.93 10.27 -8.52
N CYS A 266 4.79 10.20 -9.52
CA CYS A 266 5.42 8.96 -9.97
C CYS A 266 6.87 9.27 -10.37
N PHE A 267 7.85 8.72 -9.65
CA PHE A 267 9.27 8.83 -9.99
C PHE A 267 9.54 8.21 -11.36
N PRO A 268 10.42 8.80 -12.21
CA PRO A 268 11.25 9.99 -11.98
C PRO A 268 10.53 11.34 -12.19
N GLY A 269 9.24 11.33 -12.54
CA GLY A 269 8.44 12.52 -12.79
C GLY A 269 8.27 13.45 -11.58
N GLN A 270 7.80 14.66 -11.88
CA GLN A 270 7.48 15.70 -10.90
C GLN A 270 6.14 15.43 -10.19
N TRP A 271 5.84 16.23 -9.16
CA TRP A 271 4.50 16.28 -8.61
C TRP A 271 3.57 16.93 -9.63
N LYS A 272 2.37 16.37 -9.78
CA LYS A 272 1.34 16.88 -10.69
C LYS A 272 0.05 17.10 -9.92
N VAL A 273 -0.64 18.18 -10.25
CA VAL A 273 -2.01 18.44 -9.81
C VAL A 273 -2.89 18.39 -11.04
N PHE A 274 -4.01 17.69 -10.95
CA PHE A 274 -4.99 17.53 -12.02
C PHE A 274 -6.34 18.10 -11.59
N TYR A 275 -7.10 18.67 -12.53
CA TYR A 275 -8.52 18.93 -12.40
C TYR A 275 -9.32 17.75 -12.96
N ASP A 276 -10.54 17.55 -12.42
CA ASP A 276 -11.53 16.76 -13.14
C ASP A 276 -11.90 17.45 -14.45
N ASP A 277 -11.99 16.70 -15.54
CA ASP A 277 -12.51 17.20 -16.81
C ASP A 277 -14.06 17.25 -16.74
N PRO A 278 -14.68 18.45 -16.78
CA PRO A 278 -16.13 18.57 -16.71
C PRO A 278 -16.82 18.07 -17.99
N ASN A 279 -16.11 18.07 -19.12
CA ASN A 279 -16.64 17.70 -20.44
C ASN A 279 -16.45 16.20 -20.73
N ARG A 280 -15.42 15.58 -20.15
CA ARG A 280 -15.11 14.16 -20.32
C ARG A 280 -15.15 13.43 -18.97
N PRO A 281 -16.24 12.71 -18.68
CA PRO A 281 -16.32 11.92 -17.45
C PRO A 281 -15.16 10.94 -17.34
N ASN A 282 -14.58 10.83 -16.14
CA ASN A 282 -13.45 9.96 -15.80
C ASN A 282 -12.09 10.38 -16.39
N ARG A 283 -11.95 11.63 -16.83
CA ARG A 283 -10.70 12.14 -17.40
C ARG A 283 -10.22 13.32 -16.59
N TYR A 284 -8.92 13.56 -16.68
CA TYR A 284 -8.23 14.59 -15.91
C TYR A 284 -7.53 15.59 -16.84
N LEU A 285 -7.44 16.84 -16.39
CA LEU A 285 -6.69 17.90 -17.07
C LEU A 285 -5.50 18.29 -16.18
N LEU A 286 -4.29 18.33 -16.74
CA LEU A 286 -3.11 18.72 -15.97
C LEU A 286 -3.21 20.21 -15.59
N ALA A 287 -3.29 20.47 -14.29
CA ALA A 287 -3.35 21.82 -13.74
C ALA A 287 -1.95 22.44 -13.63
N ARG A 288 -1.03 21.69 -13.00
CA ARG A 288 0.31 22.19 -12.67
C ARG A 288 1.30 21.07 -12.38
N GLU A 289 2.55 21.28 -12.77
CA GLU A 289 3.69 20.48 -12.30
C GLU A 289 4.47 21.23 -11.21
N LEU A 290 4.93 20.52 -10.19
CA LEU A 290 5.69 21.05 -9.06
C LEU A 290 6.89 20.15 -8.75
N THR A 291 7.99 20.76 -8.32
CA THR A 291 9.20 20.04 -7.92
C THR A 291 9.05 19.35 -6.56
N SER A 292 8.18 19.88 -5.69
CA SER A 292 7.93 19.39 -4.33
C SER A 292 6.45 19.08 -4.12
N ARG A 293 6.16 18.28 -3.10
CA ARG A 293 4.78 17.95 -2.69
C ARG A 293 4.00 19.25 -2.45
N PRO A 294 2.87 19.48 -3.13
CA PRO A 294 2.05 20.66 -2.89
C PRO A 294 1.41 20.57 -1.50
N ASP A 295 1.45 21.68 -0.76
CA ASP A 295 0.74 21.80 0.51
C ASP A 295 -0.73 22.24 0.31
N ALA A 296 -1.46 22.41 1.41
CA ALA A 296 -2.86 22.82 1.34
C ALA A 296 -3.03 24.20 0.68
N THR A 297 -2.12 25.13 0.94
CA THR A 297 -2.15 26.49 0.36
C THR A 297 -1.82 26.48 -1.13
N ASP A 298 -0.89 25.65 -1.57
CA ASP A 298 -0.58 25.46 -2.98
C ASP A 298 -1.78 24.85 -3.72
N ILE A 299 -2.41 23.83 -3.13
CA ILE A 299 -3.62 23.20 -3.65
C ILE A 299 -4.74 24.24 -3.76
N GLU A 300 -5.03 24.98 -2.69
CA GLU A 300 -6.05 26.04 -2.68
C GLU A 300 -5.77 27.12 -3.72
N ARG A 301 -4.52 27.53 -3.92
CA ARG A 301 -4.16 28.51 -4.96
C ARG A 301 -4.37 27.98 -6.37
N ILE A 302 -4.03 26.71 -6.61
CA ILE A 302 -4.23 26.07 -7.90
C ILE A 302 -5.73 25.94 -8.19
N PHE A 303 -6.53 25.45 -7.25
CA PHE A 303 -7.97 25.31 -7.46
C PHE A 303 -8.75 26.64 -7.43
N GLY A 304 -8.35 27.59 -6.58
CA GLY A 304 -9.00 28.90 -6.43
C GLY A 304 -8.63 29.91 -7.51
N GLY A 305 -7.49 29.72 -8.21
CA GLY A 305 -7.12 30.54 -9.36
C GLY A 305 -8.03 30.39 -10.59
N VAL A 306 -9.00 29.47 -10.54
CA VAL A 306 -10.00 29.26 -11.59
C VAL A 306 -11.16 30.28 -11.49
N ASP A 307 -11.40 30.87 -10.31
CA ASP A 307 -12.50 31.82 -10.08
C ASP A 307 -12.18 33.26 -10.52
N GLU A 308 -10.91 33.62 -10.76
CA GLU A 308 -10.53 34.99 -11.15
C GLU A 308 -10.65 35.27 -12.67
N GLN A 309 -11.03 34.30 -13.50
CA GLN A 309 -11.32 34.52 -14.93
C GLN A 309 -12.81 34.44 -15.31
N SER A 310 -13.70 34.24 -14.34
CA SER A 310 -15.14 34.23 -14.58
C SER A 310 -15.87 34.94 -13.46
N GLU A 311 -16.13 36.23 -13.66
CA GLU A 311 -17.18 36.93 -12.93
C GLU A 311 -18.54 36.29 -13.29
N GLU A 312 -18.98 35.34 -12.48
CA GLU A 312 -20.40 35.09 -12.14
C GLU A 312 -20.47 33.97 -11.09
N ALA A 313 -20.61 34.35 -9.82
CA ALA A 313 -21.02 33.40 -8.78
C ALA A 313 -22.49 33.00 -9.01
N PRO A 314 -22.86 31.71 -8.84
CA PRO A 314 -23.32 31.36 -7.50
C PRO A 314 -23.07 29.91 -7.03
N SER A 315 -23.14 29.78 -5.70
CA SER A 315 -23.63 28.63 -4.90
C SER A 315 -22.65 27.54 -4.46
N LEU A 316 -22.10 27.75 -3.26
CA LEU A 316 -21.39 26.78 -2.41
C LEU A 316 -22.16 25.46 -2.12
N MET A 317 -23.45 25.37 -2.46
CA MET A 317 -24.24 24.13 -2.32
C MET A 317 -24.10 23.17 -3.51
N ASN A 318 -23.76 23.66 -4.72
CA ASN A 318 -23.49 22.80 -5.87
C ASN A 318 -22.15 22.05 -5.72
N ASN A 319 -21.19 22.65 -5.01
CA ASN A 319 -19.91 22.01 -4.71
C ASN A 319 -20.09 20.75 -3.85
N VAL A 320 -21.01 20.75 -2.87
CA VAL A 320 -21.24 19.59 -1.98
C VAL A 320 -21.84 18.39 -2.75
N MET A 321 -22.68 18.64 -3.76
CA MET A 321 -23.23 17.55 -4.61
C MET A 321 -22.19 17.04 -5.63
N GLY A 322 -21.24 17.90 -6.05
CA GLY A 322 -20.09 17.53 -6.87
C GLY A 322 -19.00 16.74 -6.13
N VAL A 323 -18.78 17.03 -4.84
CA VAL A 323 -17.75 16.44 -3.96
C VAL A 323 -17.92 14.92 -3.79
N PHE A 324 -19.15 14.42 -3.65
CA PHE A 324 -19.39 12.96 -3.62
C PHE A 324 -19.24 12.31 -5.00
N SER A 325 -19.45 13.07 -6.08
CA SER A 325 -19.38 12.54 -7.43
C SER A 325 -17.95 12.32 -7.90
N SER A 326 -17.00 13.20 -7.55
CA SER A 326 -15.60 13.11 -7.99
C SER A 326 -14.87 11.94 -7.34
N VAL A 327 -14.99 11.79 -6.01
CA VAL A 327 -14.45 10.63 -5.29
C VAL A 327 -15.08 9.34 -5.81
N SER A 328 -16.40 9.31 -6.01
CA SER A 328 -17.09 8.13 -6.57
C SER A 328 -16.72 7.84 -8.02
N ARG A 329 -16.36 8.86 -8.81
CA ARG A 329 -15.98 8.76 -10.23
C ARG A 329 -14.56 8.24 -10.38
N PHE A 330 -13.62 8.73 -9.56
CA PHE A 330 -12.28 8.15 -9.44
C PHE A 330 -12.33 6.72 -8.88
N MET A 331 -13.20 6.46 -7.89
CA MET A 331 -13.45 5.10 -7.42
C MET A 331 -13.95 4.19 -8.54
N ARG A 332 -14.78 4.70 -9.46
CA ARG A 332 -15.30 3.92 -10.59
C ARG A 332 -14.24 3.63 -11.67
N ILE A 333 -13.23 4.48 -11.81
CA ILE A 333 -12.04 4.22 -12.65
C ILE A 333 -11.23 3.11 -12.00
N ILE A 334 -10.95 3.23 -10.70
CA ILE A 334 -10.11 2.29 -9.95
C ILE A 334 -10.75 0.93 -9.67
N SER A 335 -12.09 0.85 -9.66
CA SER A 335 -12.89 -0.32 -9.25
C SER A 335 -13.18 -1.33 -10.37
N LYS A 336 -12.54 -1.24 -11.55
CA LYS A 336 -12.72 -2.20 -12.63
C LYS A 336 -11.46 -2.96 -12.95
#